data_AF-A0A964L0Z8-F1
#
_entry.id   AF-A0A964L0Z8-F1
#
_cell.length_a   1.000
_cell.length_b   1.000
_cell.length_c   1.000
_cell.angle_alpha   90.00
_cell.angle_beta   90.00
_cell.angle_gamma   90.00
#
_symmetry.space_group_name_H-M   'P 1'
#
loop_
_entity.id
_entity.type
_entity.pdbx_description
1 polymer ?
#
loop_
_entity_poly.entity_id
_entity_poly.type
_entity_poly.pdbx_seq_one_letter_code
_entity_poly.pdbx_strand_id
1 'polypeptide(L)'
;MHDKLQEKGIVGLAYWELGFRNITNSKRPINKVEDLAGLKIRVIPNPINLDWVKALDANPTPMAFTEVYGAMESKAIDGQENPLNVILANKFAEVQKHLTLTNHVYNPQSVIISTKFWDGLNAAEKKIISDAANEATQTQRKVARDAASGNLADLKKAGMQVTELPAAEMTKLRDKMKPVIAKYSASVGEATVNEMMAELAKLRR
;
A
#
# COMPACT_ATOMS: atom_id res chain seq x y z
N MET A 1 7.86 13.17 -9.95
CA MET A 1 6.40 12.87 -9.94
C MET A 1 5.59 13.96 -9.25
N HIS A 2 6.03 14.55 -8.13
CA HIS A 2 5.33 15.67 -7.49
C HIS A 2 5.20 16.92 -8.37
N ASP A 3 6.13 17.20 -9.27
CA ASP A 3 6.05 18.37 -10.16
C ASP A 3 4.78 18.38 -11.03
N LYS A 4 4.29 17.20 -11.42
CA LYS A 4 3.02 17.04 -12.18
C LYS A 4 1.79 17.47 -11.38
N LEU A 5 1.91 17.63 -10.05
CA LEU A 5 0.81 18.06 -9.18
C LEU A 5 0.64 19.58 -9.15
N GLN A 6 1.66 20.35 -9.52
CA GLN A 6 1.64 21.81 -9.40
C GLN A 6 0.58 22.44 -10.30
N GLU A 7 0.38 21.91 -11.51
CA GLU A 7 -0.71 22.32 -12.41
C GLU A 7 -2.11 22.06 -11.84
N LYS A 8 -2.21 21.24 -10.78
CA LYS A 8 -3.44 20.95 -10.04
C LYS A 8 -3.55 21.73 -8.73
N GLY A 9 -2.68 22.71 -8.52
CA GLY A 9 -2.69 23.54 -7.31
C GLY A 9 -2.12 22.85 -6.07
N ILE A 10 -1.26 21.84 -6.26
CA ILE A 10 -0.65 21.07 -5.18
C ILE A 10 0.87 21.05 -5.35
N VAL A 11 1.59 21.45 -4.30
CA VAL A 11 3.05 21.30 -4.20
C VAL A 11 3.36 20.04 -3.40
N GLY A 12 4.20 19.16 -3.94
CA GLY A 12 4.74 18.03 -3.20
C GLY A 12 6.05 18.40 -2.51
N LEU A 13 6.17 18.01 -1.23
CA LEU A 13 7.31 18.37 -0.38
C LEU A 13 8.23 17.17 -0.14
N ALA A 14 7.66 16.00 0.15
CA ALA A 14 8.43 14.80 0.45
C ALA A 14 7.60 13.52 0.30
N TYR A 15 8.26 12.37 0.31
CA TYR A 15 7.61 11.06 0.37
C TYR A 15 7.89 10.38 1.71
N TRP A 16 6.85 10.16 2.50
CA TRP A 16 6.88 9.35 3.70
C TRP A 16 6.60 7.89 3.39
N GLU A 17 6.88 7.01 4.34
CA GLU A 17 6.65 5.57 4.22
C GLU A 17 5.45 5.16 5.05
N LEU A 18 4.40 4.66 4.39
CA LEU A 18 3.36 3.89 5.07
C LEU A 18 3.79 2.43 5.22
N GLY A 19 4.40 1.87 4.17
CA GLY A 19 4.99 0.54 4.17
C GLY A 19 4.44 -0.39 3.09
N PHE A 20 4.90 -1.64 3.12
CA PHE A 20 4.38 -2.70 2.26
C PHE A 20 3.00 -3.16 2.73
N ARG A 21 2.09 -3.34 1.77
CA ARG A 21 0.74 -3.83 2.01
C ARG A 21 0.71 -5.35 2.00
N ASN A 22 -0.05 -5.91 2.93
CA ASN A 22 -0.20 -7.33 3.15
C ASN A 22 -1.69 -7.70 3.20
N ILE A 23 -2.04 -8.93 2.83
CA ILE A 23 -3.43 -9.36 2.73
C ILE A 23 -3.85 -10.03 4.03
N THR A 24 -5.01 -9.66 4.56
CA THR A 24 -5.67 -10.39 5.64
C THR A 24 -7.00 -10.96 5.16
N ASN A 25 -7.42 -12.08 5.75
CA ASN A 25 -8.78 -12.57 5.59
C ASN A 25 -9.23 -13.38 6.82
N SER A 26 -10.54 -13.60 6.95
CA SER A 26 -11.14 -14.37 8.04
C SER A 26 -11.49 -15.83 7.68
N LYS A 27 -11.35 -16.23 6.40
CA LYS A 27 -11.81 -17.53 5.87
C LYS A 27 -10.76 -18.63 5.92
N ARG A 28 -9.54 -18.37 5.45
CA ARG A 28 -8.49 -19.39 5.28
C ARG A 28 -7.07 -18.79 5.18
N PRO A 29 -6.03 -19.57 5.51
CA PRO A 29 -4.65 -19.20 5.17
C PRO A 29 -4.47 -19.07 3.65
N ILE A 30 -3.56 -18.21 3.20
CA ILE A 30 -3.16 -18.10 1.80
C ILE A 30 -1.71 -18.58 1.70
N ASN A 31 -1.53 -19.84 1.31
CA ASN A 31 -0.21 -20.47 1.18
C ASN A 31 0.31 -20.42 -0.27
N LYS A 32 -0.59 -20.22 -1.23
CA LYS A 32 -0.32 -20.08 -2.66
C LYS A 32 -1.29 -19.07 -3.29
N VAL A 33 -0.95 -18.57 -4.47
CA VAL A 33 -1.75 -17.53 -5.18
C VAL A 33 -3.19 -17.98 -5.41
N GLU A 34 -3.43 -19.26 -5.72
CA GLU A 34 -4.79 -19.80 -5.93
C GLU A 34 -5.69 -19.67 -4.71
N ASP A 35 -5.13 -19.63 -3.50
CA ASP A 35 -5.92 -19.54 -2.28
C ASP A 35 -6.64 -18.18 -2.16
N LEU A 36 -6.28 -17.19 -2.97
CA LEU A 36 -6.99 -15.91 -3.07
C LEU A 36 -8.31 -16.02 -3.84
N ALA A 37 -8.47 -17.04 -4.69
CA ALA A 37 -9.58 -17.14 -5.62
C ALA A 37 -10.94 -17.08 -4.90
N GLY A 38 -11.84 -16.22 -5.40
CA GLY A 38 -13.18 -16.02 -4.87
C GLY A 38 -13.27 -15.27 -3.53
N LEU A 39 -12.16 -14.91 -2.87
CA LEU A 39 -12.22 -14.06 -1.66
C LEU A 39 -12.77 -12.69 -2.01
N LYS A 40 -13.70 -12.19 -1.18
CA LYS A 40 -14.18 -10.80 -1.23
C LYS A 40 -13.18 -9.89 -0.52
N ILE A 41 -12.30 -9.24 -1.28
CA ILE A 41 -11.24 -8.39 -0.75
C ILE A 41 -11.62 -6.93 -0.92
N ARG A 42 -11.64 -6.19 0.20
CA ARG A 42 -11.82 -4.75 0.16
C ARG A 42 -10.67 -4.08 -0.56
N VAL A 43 -11.01 -3.08 -1.39
CA VAL A 43 -10.04 -2.20 -2.06
C VAL A 43 -10.38 -0.73 -1.91
N ILE A 44 -9.38 0.14 -2.10
CA ILE A 44 -9.59 1.58 -2.30
C ILE A 44 -10.37 1.76 -3.62
N PRO A 45 -11.39 2.64 -3.69
CA PRO A 45 -12.32 2.74 -4.82
C PRO A 45 -11.70 3.41 -6.06
N ASN A 46 -10.72 2.76 -6.69
CA ASN A 46 -10.12 3.21 -7.94
C ASN A 46 -9.84 2.03 -8.89
N PRO A 47 -9.81 2.26 -10.22
CA PRO A 47 -9.77 1.17 -11.21
C PRO A 47 -8.60 0.19 -11.05
N ILE A 48 -7.39 0.69 -10.78
CA ILE A 48 -6.20 -0.17 -10.66
C ILE A 48 -6.33 -1.17 -9.50
N ASN A 49 -6.98 -0.74 -8.41
CA ASN A 49 -7.18 -1.63 -7.27
C ASN A 49 -8.23 -2.70 -7.51
N LEU A 50 -9.26 -2.42 -8.30
CA LEU A 50 -10.20 -3.46 -8.74
C LEU A 50 -9.50 -4.49 -9.64
N ASP A 51 -8.67 -4.02 -10.56
CA ASP A 51 -8.07 -4.88 -11.58
C ASP A 51 -7.01 -5.83 -11.02
N TRP A 52 -6.16 -5.39 -10.08
CA TRP A 52 -5.15 -6.29 -9.52
C TRP A 52 -5.77 -7.40 -8.66
N VAL A 53 -6.85 -7.12 -7.92
CA VAL A 53 -7.57 -8.16 -7.17
C VAL A 53 -8.24 -9.15 -8.12
N LYS A 54 -8.86 -8.66 -9.21
CA LYS A 54 -9.43 -9.53 -10.25
C LYS A 54 -8.38 -10.40 -10.93
N ALA A 55 -7.18 -9.89 -11.16
CA ALA A 55 -6.08 -10.64 -11.76
C ALA A 55 -5.62 -11.83 -10.87
N LEU A 56 -5.92 -11.78 -9.58
CA LEU A 56 -5.70 -12.85 -8.61
C LEU A 56 -6.93 -13.77 -8.45
N ASP A 57 -7.88 -13.68 -9.36
CA ASP A 57 -9.14 -14.44 -9.37
C ASP A 57 -10.00 -14.21 -8.10
N ALA A 58 -9.75 -13.10 -7.40
CA ALA A 58 -10.49 -12.65 -6.21
C ALA A 58 -11.53 -11.58 -6.59
N ASN A 59 -12.46 -11.31 -5.66
CA ASN A 59 -13.58 -10.40 -5.85
C ASN A 59 -13.30 -9.05 -5.15
N PRO A 60 -12.98 -7.96 -5.86
CA PRO A 60 -12.77 -6.66 -5.23
C PRO A 60 -14.09 -6.03 -4.77
N THR A 61 -14.10 -5.52 -3.53
CA THR A 61 -15.19 -4.70 -3.01
C THR A 61 -14.68 -3.28 -2.71
N PRO A 62 -14.98 -2.26 -3.54
CA PRO A 62 -14.54 -0.90 -3.29
C PRO A 62 -15.32 -0.28 -2.13
N MET A 63 -14.63 0.30 -1.14
CA MET A 63 -15.27 1.02 -0.02
C MET A 63 -14.32 2.00 0.68
N ALA A 64 -14.91 2.97 1.40
CA ALA A 64 -14.17 3.92 2.19
C ALA A 64 -13.46 3.21 3.36
N PHE A 65 -12.33 3.74 3.82
CA PHE A 65 -11.53 3.09 4.85
C PHE A 65 -12.26 2.95 6.19
N THR A 66 -13.11 3.94 6.54
CA THR A 66 -13.89 3.97 7.78
C THR A 66 -14.94 2.87 7.87
N GLU A 67 -15.34 2.27 6.74
CA GLU A 67 -16.36 1.23 6.67
C GLU A 67 -15.77 -0.19 6.81
N VAL A 68 -14.45 -0.33 6.66
CA VAL A 68 -13.78 -1.62 6.47
C VAL A 68 -13.92 -2.51 7.69
N TYR A 69 -13.75 -1.98 8.90
CA TYR A 69 -13.86 -2.77 10.13
C TYR A 69 -15.25 -3.43 10.25
N GLY A 70 -16.32 -2.64 10.18
CA GLY A 70 -17.69 -3.15 10.28
C GLY A 70 -18.06 -4.11 9.15
N ALA A 71 -17.52 -3.90 7.94
CA ALA A 71 -17.73 -4.81 6.82
C ALA A 71 -17.02 -6.17 7.03
N MET A 72 -15.84 -6.20 7.65
CA MET A 72 -15.16 -7.45 8.05
C MET A 72 -15.87 -8.12 9.23
N GLU A 73 -16.30 -7.36 10.23
CA GLU A 73 -17.01 -7.85 11.41
C GLU A 73 -18.32 -8.55 11.04
N SER A 74 -19.12 -7.91 10.18
CA SER A 74 -20.37 -8.47 9.63
C SER A 74 -20.15 -9.54 8.56
N LYS A 75 -18.89 -9.80 8.17
CA LYS A 75 -18.50 -10.73 7.09
C LYS A 75 -19.10 -10.39 5.72
N ALA A 76 -19.44 -9.13 5.48
CA ALA A 76 -19.82 -8.64 4.15
C ALA A 76 -18.64 -8.75 3.15
N ILE A 77 -17.42 -8.61 3.66
CA ILE A 77 -16.15 -8.89 2.98
C ILE A 77 -15.38 -9.96 3.75
N ASP A 78 -14.54 -10.70 3.04
CA ASP A 78 -13.72 -11.76 3.62
C ASP A 78 -12.42 -11.22 4.18
N GLY A 79 -11.91 -10.16 3.56
CA GLY A 79 -10.60 -9.62 3.88
C GLY A 79 -10.33 -8.25 3.30
N GLN A 80 -9.12 -7.78 3.57
CA GLN A 80 -8.61 -6.49 3.15
C GLN A 80 -7.10 -6.59 2.94
N GLU A 81 -6.51 -5.49 2.52
CA GLU A 81 -5.07 -5.40 2.35
C GLU A 81 -4.56 -4.07 2.88
N ASN A 82 -3.53 -4.09 3.72
CA ASN A 82 -2.91 -2.89 4.30
C ASN A 82 -1.53 -3.22 4.91
N PRO A 83 -0.72 -2.19 5.22
CA PRO A 83 0.51 -2.37 6.00
C PRO A 83 0.25 -2.80 7.44
N LEU A 84 1.26 -3.43 8.06
CA LEU A 84 1.13 -4.06 9.39
C LEU A 84 0.72 -3.06 10.48
N ASN A 85 1.28 -1.86 10.47
CA ASN A 85 0.93 -0.80 11.41
C ASN A 85 -0.55 -0.40 11.30
N VAL A 86 -1.11 -0.35 10.09
CA VAL A 86 -2.53 -0.03 9.87
C VAL A 86 -3.43 -1.15 10.38
N ILE A 87 -3.07 -2.42 10.11
CA ILE A 87 -3.80 -3.59 10.60
C ILE A 87 -3.85 -3.58 12.14
N LEU A 88 -2.70 -3.30 12.78
CA LEU A 88 -2.59 -3.24 14.23
C LEU A 88 -3.38 -2.07 14.82
N ALA A 89 -3.14 -0.84 14.33
CA ALA A 89 -3.74 0.37 14.87
C ALA A 89 -5.27 0.40 14.76
N ASN A 90 -5.83 -0.26 13.74
CA ASN A 90 -7.28 -0.36 13.53
C ASN A 90 -7.88 -1.67 14.07
N LYS A 91 -7.10 -2.42 14.88
CA LYS A 91 -7.56 -3.64 15.56
C LYS A 91 -8.13 -4.70 14.63
N PHE A 92 -7.63 -4.79 13.39
CA PHE A 92 -8.17 -5.73 12.41
C PHE A 92 -7.97 -7.20 12.80
N ALA A 93 -7.01 -7.49 13.70
CA ALA A 93 -6.83 -8.83 14.29
C ALA A 93 -8.08 -9.34 15.04
N GLU A 94 -8.95 -8.46 15.54
CA GLU A 94 -10.20 -8.85 16.21
C GLU A 94 -11.21 -9.50 15.24
N VAL A 95 -11.14 -9.14 13.96
CA VAL A 95 -12.11 -9.54 12.92
C VAL A 95 -11.44 -10.27 11.73
N GLN A 96 -10.13 -10.53 11.80
CA GLN A 96 -9.35 -11.21 10.77
C GLN A 96 -8.41 -12.24 11.40
N LYS A 97 -8.42 -13.47 10.86
CA LYS A 97 -7.67 -14.60 11.44
C LYS A 97 -6.34 -14.88 10.76
N HIS A 98 -6.25 -14.59 9.46
CA HIS A 98 -5.10 -14.94 8.63
C HIS A 98 -4.46 -13.67 8.07
N LEU A 99 -3.14 -13.55 8.21
CA LEU A 99 -2.31 -12.51 7.60
C LEU A 99 -1.30 -13.19 6.69
N THR A 100 -1.20 -12.76 5.44
CA THR A 100 -0.20 -13.24 4.48
C THR A 100 0.71 -12.09 4.08
N LEU A 101 2.02 -12.27 4.28
CA LEU A 101 3.05 -11.27 4.00
C LEU A 101 3.35 -11.20 2.50
N THR A 102 2.37 -10.73 1.72
CA THR A 102 2.46 -10.67 0.27
C THR A 102 3.32 -9.51 -0.22
N ASN A 103 3.51 -8.45 0.59
CA ASN A 103 4.28 -7.24 0.23
C ASN A 103 4.01 -6.78 -1.23
N HIS A 104 2.78 -6.95 -1.69
CA HIS A 104 2.40 -6.93 -3.10
C HIS A 104 2.38 -5.52 -3.68
N VAL A 105 2.23 -4.53 -2.80
CA VAL A 105 2.30 -3.10 -3.13
C VAL A 105 3.09 -2.40 -2.03
N TYR A 106 4.02 -1.54 -2.43
CA TYR A 106 4.66 -0.57 -1.51
C TYR A 106 3.87 0.74 -1.54
N ASN A 107 3.59 1.32 -0.36
CA ASN A 107 2.86 2.57 -0.24
C ASN A 107 3.71 3.70 0.34
N PRO A 108 4.25 4.58 -0.53
CA PRO A 108 4.71 5.89 -0.09
C PRO A 108 3.52 6.83 0.14
N GLN A 109 3.65 7.77 1.08
CA GLN A 109 2.70 8.87 1.25
C GLN A 109 3.33 10.19 0.80
N SER A 110 2.61 10.95 -0.01
CA SER A 110 3.04 12.29 -0.41
C SER A 110 2.72 13.27 0.71
N VAL A 111 3.74 13.96 1.22
CA VAL A 111 3.55 15.19 1.98
C VAL A 111 3.30 16.30 0.97
N ILE A 112 2.14 16.93 1.05
CA ILE A 112 1.68 17.92 0.08
C ILE A 112 1.18 19.18 0.77
N ILE A 113 1.24 20.30 0.04
CA ILE A 113 0.75 21.60 0.49
C ILE A 113 0.03 22.31 -0.67
N SER A 114 -0.97 23.13 -0.36
CA SER A 114 -1.67 23.91 -1.38
C SER A 114 -0.74 24.90 -2.05
N THR A 115 -0.74 24.97 -3.37
CA THR A 115 0.01 25.99 -4.13
C THR A 115 -0.40 27.40 -3.72
N LYS A 116 -1.70 27.65 -3.44
CA LYS A 116 -2.17 28.98 -3.01
C LYS A 116 -1.50 29.43 -1.71
N PHE A 117 -1.38 28.52 -0.73
CA PHE A 117 -0.70 28.83 0.51
C PHE A 117 0.80 28.98 0.28
N TRP A 118 1.39 28.03 -0.45
CA TRP A 118 2.82 28.03 -0.76
C TRP A 118 3.28 29.30 -1.45
N ASP A 119 2.54 29.79 -2.44
CA ASP A 119 2.91 30.99 -3.20
C ASP A 119 2.81 32.28 -2.38
N GLY A 120 2.00 32.27 -1.31
CA GLY A 120 1.93 33.37 -0.35
C GLY A 120 3.11 33.45 0.62
N LEU A 121 3.95 32.41 0.67
CA LEU A 121 5.12 32.36 1.55
C LEU A 121 6.33 33.05 0.92
N ASN A 122 7.11 33.74 1.75
CA ASN A 122 8.40 34.27 1.36
C ASN A 122 9.46 33.14 1.24
N ALA A 123 10.63 33.48 0.70
CA ALA A 123 11.70 32.50 0.46
C ALA A 123 12.20 31.81 1.75
N ALA A 124 12.27 32.53 2.86
CA ALA A 124 12.70 31.97 4.14
C ALA A 124 11.68 30.97 4.71
N GLU A 125 10.38 31.31 4.64
CA GLU A 125 9.29 30.42 5.07
C GLU A 125 9.22 29.15 4.22
N LYS A 126 9.33 29.27 2.90
CA LYS A 126 9.42 28.11 1.98
C LYS A 126 10.59 27.20 2.37
N LYS A 127 11.76 27.80 2.62
CA LYS A 127 12.95 27.06 3.02
C LYS A 127 12.74 26.31 4.34
N ILE A 128 12.18 26.97 5.36
CA ILE A 128 11.91 26.35 6.66
C ILE A 128 11.00 25.12 6.52
N ILE A 129 9.92 25.24 5.73
CA ILE A 129 8.98 24.14 5.53
C ILE A 129 9.63 22.99 4.75
N SER A 130 10.38 23.29 3.68
CA SER A 130 11.09 22.28 2.89
C SER A 130 12.14 21.53 3.72
N ASP A 131 12.93 22.26 4.51
CA ASP A 131 13.94 21.66 5.38
C ASP A 131 13.30 20.76 6.44
N ALA A 132 12.23 21.24 7.10
CA ALA A 132 11.49 20.46 8.08
C ALA A 132 10.86 19.19 7.47
N ALA A 133 10.29 19.28 6.25
CA ALA A 133 9.74 18.12 5.56
C ALA A 133 10.83 17.07 5.24
N ASN A 134 12.03 17.52 4.85
CA ASN A 134 13.16 16.64 4.56
C ASN A 134 13.71 15.96 5.83
N GLU A 135 13.88 16.71 6.92
CA GLU A 135 14.31 16.17 8.21
C GLU A 135 13.30 15.17 8.75
N ALA A 136 12.02 15.56 8.80
CA ALA A 136 10.94 14.70 9.26
C ALA A 136 10.83 13.41 8.44
N THR A 137 11.12 13.46 7.13
CA THR A 137 11.09 12.27 6.26
C THR A 137 12.10 11.21 6.70
N GLN A 138 13.31 11.60 7.08
CA GLN A 138 14.34 10.66 7.52
C GLN A 138 13.91 9.97 8.82
N THR A 139 13.47 10.78 9.79
CA THR A 139 12.98 10.29 11.08
C THR A 139 11.74 9.42 10.93
N GLN A 140 10.75 9.85 10.15
CA GLN A 140 9.50 9.13 9.92
C GLN A 140 9.76 7.75 9.32
N ARG A 141 10.59 7.66 8.28
CA ARG A 141 10.93 6.38 7.65
C ARG A 141 11.69 5.47 8.60
N LYS A 142 12.62 6.00 9.39
CA LYS A 142 13.34 5.23 10.41
C LYS A 142 12.36 4.64 11.42
N VAL A 143 11.49 5.46 12.00
CA VAL A 143 10.48 5.03 12.98
C VAL A 143 9.54 3.98 12.39
N ALA A 144 9.06 4.18 11.16
CA ALA A 144 8.18 3.21 10.49
C ALA A 144 8.84 1.84 10.31
N ARG A 145 10.11 1.82 9.90
CA ARG A 145 10.88 0.59 9.66
C ARG A 145 11.26 -0.11 10.95
N ASP A 146 11.71 0.64 11.96
CA ASP A 146 12.05 0.11 13.28
C ASP A 146 10.83 -0.55 13.96
N ALA A 147 9.63 -0.02 13.73
CA ALA A 147 8.39 -0.56 14.26
C ALA A 147 7.88 -1.82 13.51
N ALA A 148 8.36 -2.10 12.29
CA ALA A 148 7.75 -3.13 11.43
C ALA A 148 7.79 -4.54 12.03
N SER A 149 8.92 -4.93 12.63
CA SER A 149 9.08 -6.24 13.28
C SER A 149 8.23 -6.34 14.55
N GLY A 150 8.14 -5.27 15.33
CA GLY A 150 7.28 -5.17 16.51
C GLY A 150 5.81 -5.33 16.15
N ASN A 151 5.35 -4.61 15.11
CA ASN A 151 3.98 -4.70 14.62
C ASN A 151 3.63 -6.14 14.20
N LEU A 152 4.54 -6.84 13.52
CA LEU A 152 4.33 -8.24 13.15
C LEU A 152 4.21 -9.14 14.38
N ALA A 153 5.09 -8.96 15.36
CA ALA A 153 5.06 -9.72 16.60
C ALA A 153 3.75 -9.50 17.37
N ASP A 154 3.27 -8.26 17.44
CA ASP A 154 2.04 -7.93 18.14
C ASP A 154 0.80 -8.44 17.42
N LEU A 155 0.79 -8.43 16.08
CA LEU A 155 -0.27 -9.10 15.30
C LEU A 155 -0.31 -10.62 15.53
N LYS A 156 0.86 -11.27 15.65
CA LYS A 156 0.94 -12.69 16.04
C LYS A 156 0.40 -12.92 17.45
N LYS A 157 0.78 -12.08 18.43
CA LYS A 157 0.26 -12.14 19.82
C LYS A 157 -1.24 -11.89 19.89
N ALA A 158 -1.77 -11.04 19.01
CA ALA A 158 -3.21 -10.81 18.85
C ALA A 158 -3.95 -12.00 18.20
N GLY A 159 -3.27 -13.12 17.93
CA GLY A 159 -3.88 -14.38 17.50
C GLY A 159 -3.93 -14.58 15.98
N MET A 160 -3.34 -13.68 15.18
CA MET A 160 -3.31 -13.87 13.73
C MET A 160 -2.35 -14.99 13.33
N GLN A 161 -2.83 -15.88 12.45
CA GLN A 161 -1.97 -16.83 11.76
C GLN A 161 -1.24 -16.11 10.61
N VAL A 162 0.07 -15.97 10.73
CA VAL A 162 0.92 -15.34 9.73
C VAL A 162 1.48 -16.37 8.75
N THR A 163 1.34 -16.08 7.46
CA THR A 163 1.89 -16.89 6.35
C THR A 163 2.89 -16.07 5.54
N GLU A 164 4.04 -16.66 5.25
CA GLU A 164 5.01 -16.15 4.28
C GLU A 164 4.93 -17.01 3.02
N LEU A 165 4.78 -16.37 1.86
CA LEU A 165 4.68 -17.09 0.60
C LEU A 165 6.07 -17.55 0.13
N PRO A 166 6.21 -18.79 -0.37
CA PRO A 166 7.43 -19.22 -1.04
C PRO A 166 7.79 -18.31 -2.21
N ALA A 167 9.08 -18.21 -2.55
CA ALA A 167 9.56 -17.35 -3.63
C ALA A 167 8.90 -17.63 -4.99
N ALA A 168 8.55 -18.89 -5.26
CA ALA A 168 7.82 -19.30 -6.45
C ALA A 168 6.41 -18.68 -6.51
N GLU A 169 5.69 -18.67 -5.39
CA GLU A 169 4.37 -18.05 -5.27
C GLU A 169 4.44 -16.53 -5.34
N MET A 170 5.49 -15.92 -4.78
CA MET A 170 5.75 -14.48 -4.95
C MET A 170 6.05 -14.10 -6.42
N THR A 171 6.72 -14.99 -7.17
CA THR A 171 6.96 -14.79 -8.61
C THR A 171 5.67 -14.89 -9.39
N LYS A 172 4.85 -15.90 -9.10
CA LYS A 172 3.53 -16.09 -9.70
C LYS A 172 2.58 -14.92 -9.42
N LEU A 173 2.57 -14.40 -8.19
CA LEU A 173 1.82 -13.20 -7.81
C LEU A 173 2.25 -12.01 -8.69
N ARG A 174 3.56 -11.79 -8.85
CA ARG A 174 4.10 -10.73 -9.72
C ARG A 174 3.73 -10.93 -11.18
N ASP A 175 3.73 -12.16 -11.68
CA ASP A 175 3.36 -12.47 -13.06
C ASP A 175 1.88 -12.18 -13.33
N LYS A 176 0.99 -12.48 -12.36
CA LYS A 176 -0.43 -12.10 -12.43
C LYS A 176 -0.63 -10.58 -12.53
N MET A 177 0.31 -9.77 -12.05
CA MET A 177 0.24 -8.31 -12.16
C MET A 177 0.64 -7.77 -13.54
N LYS A 178 1.35 -8.54 -14.39
CA LYS A 178 1.84 -8.07 -15.69
C LYS A 178 0.74 -7.45 -16.58
N PRO A 179 -0.45 -8.07 -16.75
CA PRO A 179 -1.52 -7.48 -17.55
C PRO A 179 -2.06 -6.16 -16.97
N VAL A 180 -2.12 -6.07 -15.65
CA VAL A 180 -2.56 -4.85 -14.94
C VAL A 180 -1.54 -3.73 -15.14
N ILE A 181 -0.25 -4.03 -14.94
CA ILE A 181 0.84 -3.08 -15.19
C ILE A 181 0.79 -2.60 -16.64
N ALA A 182 0.64 -3.50 -17.62
CA ALA A 182 0.53 -3.13 -19.02
C ALA A 182 -0.67 -2.20 -19.29
N LYS A 183 -1.85 -2.53 -18.77
CA LYS A 183 -3.07 -1.72 -18.91
C LYS A 183 -2.87 -0.28 -18.39
N TYR A 184 -2.28 -0.12 -17.20
CA TYR A 184 -2.12 1.19 -16.57
C TYR A 184 -0.87 1.95 -17.00
N SER A 185 0.10 1.29 -17.66
CA SER A 185 1.28 1.97 -18.22
C SER A 185 0.90 3.02 -19.26
N ALA A 186 -0.13 2.74 -20.07
CA ALA A 186 -0.67 3.70 -21.03
C ALA A 186 -1.21 4.98 -20.37
N SER A 187 -1.86 4.86 -19.21
CA SER A 187 -2.41 6.03 -18.48
C SER A 187 -1.38 6.76 -17.61
N VAL A 188 -0.43 6.03 -17.02
CA VAL A 188 0.62 6.60 -16.16
C VAL A 188 1.73 7.25 -16.99
N GLY A 189 1.93 6.77 -18.21
CA GLY A 189 3.00 7.13 -19.12
C GLY A 189 4.09 6.07 -19.13
N GLU A 190 4.34 5.47 -20.30
CA GLU A 190 5.29 4.37 -20.48
C GLU A 190 6.71 4.75 -20.03
N ALA A 191 7.13 5.99 -20.29
CA ALA A 191 8.43 6.49 -19.83
C ALA A 191 8.59 6.39 -18.31
N THR A 192 7.56 6.80 -17.55
CA THR A 192 7.57 6.73 -16.07
C THR A 192 7.62 5.28 -15.58
N VAL A 193 6.86 4.37 -16.22
CA VAL A 193 6.88 2.95 -15.84
C VAL A 193 8.22 2.30 -16.17
N ASN A 194 8.79 2.59 -17.35
CA ASN A 194 10.07 2.04 -17.78
C ASN A 194 11.22 2.50 -16.88
N GLU A 195 11.23 3.77 -16.48
CA GLU A 195 12.20 4.31 -15.51
C GLU A 195 12.11 3.57 -14.17
N MET A 196 10.89 3.44 -13.61
CA MET A 196 10.68 2.68 -12.37
C MET A 196 11.16 1.24 -12.50
N MET A 197 10.83 0.55 -13.59
CA MET A 197 11.22 -0.84 -13.82
C MET A 197 12.74 -0.99 -13.97
N ALA A 198 13.42 -0.03 -14.60
CA ALA A 198 14.87 0.00 -14.70
C ALA A 198 15.55 0.16 -13.33
N GLU A 199 15.04 1.06 -12.48
CA GLU A 199 15.54 1.21 -11.11
C GLU A 199 15.32 -0.06 -10.27
N LEU A 200 14.13 -0.68 -10.36
CA LEU A 200 13.85 -1.95 -9.70
C LEU A 200 14.78 -3.07 -10.17
N ALA A 201 15.17 -3.09 -11.45
CA ALA A 201 16.09 -4.08 -12.00
C ALA A 201 17.52 -3.92 -11.46
N LYS A 202 17.95 -2.69 -11.13
CA LYS A 202 19.24 -2.43 -10.47
C LYS A 202 19.24 -2.94 -9.02
N LEU A 203 18.15 -2.68 -8.30
CA LEU A 203 18.02 -3.01 -6.87
C LEU A 203 17.82 -4.52 -6.58
N ARG A 204 17.43 -5.31 -7.58
CA ARG A 204 17.20 -6.76 -7.46
C ARG A 204 18.45 -7.61 -7.79
N ARG A 205 19.57 -6.97 -8.11
CA ARG A 205 20.84 -7.65 -8.37
C ARG A 205 21.57 -8.01 -7.09
#